data_AF-A0A2D8V992-F1
#
_entry.id   AF-A0A2D8V992-F1
#
_cell.length_a   1.000
_cell.length_b   1.000
_cell.length_c   1.000
_cell.angle_alpha   90.00
_cell.angle_beta   90.00
_cell.angle_gamma   90.00
#
_symmetry.space_group_name_H-M   'P 1'
#
loop_
_entity.id
_entity.type
_entity.pdbx_description
1 polymer ?
#
loop_
_entity_poly.entity_id
_entity_poly.type
_entity_poly.pdbx_seq_one_letter_code
_entity_poly.pdbx_strand_id
1 'polypeptide(L)'
;MKLLKKYIFLLSMILFSCAVKAPPTGGLEDNKSPYIVDVSPLNGSFGLSNKNSVEINFNEMIDPNSIKSSVDIYPDIPIKINRFGKKIIIKPQDKWPEDTSFKIKIKRGIADYFGNNLEKSKVLTYATSNKNFSGYIEGKIYNNSVDIISTVAIYKIIENELFYYDSIENDIDNNFIFENIENGNYIVIGVEGNIDDIYQDVQRFNYGIYHRLIEISDNKYIYDNIDLMFSFPDYRDEIIYLSSYNNFYGEAEFLSGEKVFLINDVLNQKEHINSDSYILYDNELDSLDINFTKQNKINEYIVSNKLRLNKAFSDSLSPKIISSYFDGGNYTLNFSEPIKILRSSFPFYMINDKDTTVVDFKFLNPFTVLLNKIDDKTEKIFIDNTMITDYSNLKNELEDVSINLIPDVRNSVDNGGDISGQVTYVGDNEIIVELKEINSNEYNRLKVDRNGIFKFEKMMPGKYTIWAYEHINSISDYYYNGSLKSLNLGAQFGMYDGDIEVRANWDIEGIDFNINE
;
A
#
# COMPACT_ATOMS: atom_id res chain seq x y z
N MET A 1 90.72 26.66 3.56
CA MET A 1 89.76 25.62 4.03
C MET A 1 88.55 26.16 4.84
N LYS A 2 88.31 27.48 4.94
CA LYS A 2 87.11 28.05 5.63
C LYS A 2 85.99 28.51 4.68
N LEU A 3 86.29 28.83 3.42
CA LEU A 3 85.29 29.22 2.42
C LEU A 3 84.50 28.04 1.84
N LEU A 4 85.14 26.88 1.60
CA LEU A 4 84.48 25.69 1.03
C LEU A 4 83.35 25.14 1.94
N LYS A 5 83.55 25.18 3.27
CA LYS A 5 82.52 24.75 4.25
C LYS A 5 81.27 25.65 4.24
N LYS A 6 81.41 26.92 3.89
CA LYS A 6 80.30 27.89 3.89
C LYS A 6 79.37 27.67 2.68
N TYR A 7 79.92 27.28 1.53
CA TYR A 7 79.13 26.94 0.34
C TYR A 7 78.50 25.54 0.42
N ILE A 8 79.16 24.57 1.08
CA ILE A 8 78.57 23.24 1.32
C ILE A 8 77.36 23.34 2.26
N PHE A 9 77.39 24.23 3.25
CA PHE A 9 76.25 24.48 4.13
C PHE A 9 75.08 25.19 3.39
N LEU A 10 75.39 26.12 2.48
CA LEU A 10 74.37 26.80 1.67
C LEU A 10 73.73 25.87 0.63
N LEU A 11 74.49 24.94 0.05
CA LEU A 11 73.99 23.93 -0.89
C LEU A 11 73.14 22.86 -0.19
N SER A 12 73.43 22.55 1.08
CA SER A 12 72.63 21.65 1.92
C SER A 12 71.26 22.21 2.27
N MET A 13 71.07 23.54 2.34
CA MET A 13 69.78 24.16 2.66
C MET A 13 68.78 24.11 1.50
N ILE A 14 69.25 23.96 0.25
CA ILE A 14 68.39 23.93 -0.95
C ILE A 14 67.79 22.52 -1.17
N LEU A 15 68.34 21.48 -0.52
CA LEU A 15 67.87 20.10 -0.65
C LEU A 15 66.76 19.71 0.34
N PHE A 16 66.33 20.61 1.25
CA PHE A 16 65.25 20.36 2.21
C PHE A 16 63.94 21.10 1.89
N SER A 17 63.83 21.78 0.75
CA SER A 17 62.57 22.35 0.27
C SER A 17 61.81 21.34 -0.61
N CYS A 18 61.37 20.23 -0.03
CA CYS A 18 60.33 19.42 -0.65
C CYS A 18 59.01 20.20 -0.59
N ALA A 19 58.61 20.83 -1.71
CA ALA A 19 57.24 21.26 -1.89
C ALA A 19 56.36 20.00 -1.89
N VAL A 20 55.72 19.71 -0.76
CA VAL A 20 54.73 18.63 -0.65
C VAL A 20 53.59 18.98 -1.60
N LYS A 21 53.48 18.23 -2.71
CA LYS A 21 52.24 18.19 -3.50
C LYS A 21 51.18 17.55 -2.61
N ALA A 22 50.46 18.36 -1.84
CA ALA A 22 49.22 17.91 -1.24
C ALA A 22 48.26 17.58 -2.39
N PRO A 23 47.51 16.46 -2.32
CA PRO A 23 46.38 16.27 -3.22
C PRO A 23 45.47 17.50 -3.12
N PRO A 24 44.82 17.93 -4.23
CA PRO A 24 43.88 19.03 -4.16
C PRO A 24 42.88 18.72 -3.05
N THR A 25 42.75 19.61 -2.08
CA THR A 25 41.65 19.55 -1.12
C THR A 25 40.40 19.68 -1.95
N GLY A 26 39.64 18.59 -2.11
CA GLY A 26 38.34 18.62 -2.78
C GLY A 26 37.56 19.81 -2.21
N GLY A 27 36.92 20.58 -3.08
CA GLY A 27 36.03 21.66 -2.63
C GLY A 27 34.95 21.10 -1.71
N LEU A 28 34.15 22.00 -1.12
CA LEU A 28 32.91 21.56 -0.49
C LEU A 28 32.10 20.73 -1.49
N GLU A 29 31.54 19.62 -1.01
CA GLU A 29 30.64 18.79 -1.79
C GLU A 29 29.47 19.63 -2.29
N ASP A 30 29.14 19.49 -3.57
CA ASP A 30 27.99 20.17 -4.15
C ASP A 30 26.75 19.30 -3.90
N ASN A 31 25.78 19.87 -3.19
CA ASN A 31 24.53 19.21 -2.84
C ASN A 31 23.31 19.90 -3.49
N LYS A 32 23.54 20.77 -4.47
CA LYS A 32 22.46 21.50 -5.14
C LYS A 32 21.97 20.73 -6.35
N SER A 33 20.66 20.49 -6.40
CA SER A 33 20.04 19.88 -7.57
C SER A 33 20.02 20.80 -8.78
N PRO A 34 20.20 20.25 -9.99
CA PRO A 34 19.94 20.99 -11.22
C PRO A 34 18.46 21.35 -11.33
N TYR A 35 18.15 22.35 -12.16
CA TYR A 35 16.79 22.68 -12.56
C TYR A 35 16.74 23.27 -13.98
N ILE A 36 15.57 23.15 -14.61
CA ILE A 36 15.32 23.69 -15.95
C ILE A 36 15.08 25.20 -15.83
N VAL A 37 15.89 26.00 -16.54
CA VAL A 37 15.80 27.46 -16.60
C VAL A 37 14.79 27.90 -17.66
N ASP A 38 14.88 27.32 -18.85
CA ASP A 38 13.98 27.62 -19.96
C ASP A 38 13.94 26.49 -20.99
N VAL A 39 12.89 26.49 -21.80
CA VAL A 39 12.70 25.59 -22.94
C VAL A 39 12.34 26.38 -24.18
N SER A 40 12.88 25.95 -25.32
CA SER A 40 12.59 26.54 -26.62
C SER A 40 12.38 25.43 -27.66
N PRO A 41 11.21 25.37 -28.33
CA PRO A 41 10.03 26.22 -28.18
C PRO A 41 9.40 26.17 -26.78
N LEU A 42 8.54 27.14 -26.45
CA LEU A 42 7.86 27.15 -25.15
C LEU A 42 6.95 25.92 -24.99
N ASN A 43 6.85 25.39 -23.77
CA ASN A 43 5.91 24.31 -23.45
C ASN A 43 4.49 24.70 -23.90
N GLY A 44 3.76 23.78 -24.54
CA GLY A 44 2.45 24.03 -25.11
C GLY A 44 2.45 24.62 -26.53
N SER A 45 3.62 24.82 -27.16
CA SER A 45 3.69 25.31 -28.54
C SER A 45 3.02 24.34 -29.52
N PHE A 46 2.20 24.90 -30.41
CA PHE A 46 1.50 24.18 -31.49
C PHE A 46 1.96 24.66 -32.88
N GLY A 47 1.54 23.97 -33.94
CA GLY A 47 1.94 24.26 -35.31
C GLY A 47 3.45 24.06 -35.56
N LEU A 48 4.09 23.20 -34.77
CA LEU A 48 5.51 22.94 -34.88
C LEU A 48 5.82 22.22 -36.19
N SER A 49 6.88 22.64 -36.87
CA SER A 49 7.39 21.87 -38.00
C SER A 49 7.82 20.49 -37.52
N ASN A 50 7.56 19.47 -38.33
CA ASN A 50 7.83 18.08 -38.01
C ASN A 50 9.32 17.72 -37.84
N LYS A 51 10.24 18.69 -38.01
CA LYS A 51 11.68 18.51 -37.80
C LYS A 51 12.30 19.48 -36.78
N ASN A 52 11.50 20.31 -36.12
CA ASN A 52 12.00 21.25 -35.13
C ASN A 52 12.70 20.52 -33.99
N SER A 53 13.80 21.08 -33.49
CA SER A 53 14.41 20.62 -32.24
C SER A 53 13.77 21.30 -31.03
N VAL A 54 13.77 20.61 -29.91
CA VAL A 54 13.42 21.14 -28.59
C VAL A 54 14.71 21.31 -27.80
N GLU A 55 14.97 22.52 -27.34
CA GLU A 55 16.11 22.88 -26.51
C GLU A 55 15.66 23.06 -25.06
N ILE A 56 16.43 22.51 -24.13
CA ILE A 56 16.19 22.57 -22.69
C ILE A 56 17.47 23.12 -22.05
N ASN A 57 17.37 24.27 -21.40
CA ASN A 57 18.48 24.92 -20.71
C ASN A 57 18.38 24.67 -19.21
N PHE A 58 19.50 24.30 -18.60
CA PHE A 58 19.64 24.06 -17.17
C PHE A 58 20.47 25.16 -16.50
N ASN A 59 20.29 25.31 -15.19
CA ASN A 59 21.10 26.23 -14.37
C ASN A 59 22.59 25.83 -14.36
N GLU A 60 22.89 24.55 -14.60
CA GLU A 60 24.23 23.97 -14.52
C GLU A 60 24.49 22.86 -15.53
N MET A 61 25.68 22.23 -15.42
CA MET A 61 26.10 21.18 -16.34
C MET A 61 25.52 19.83 -15.90
N ILE A 62 24.79 19.18 -16.81
CA ILE A 62 24.22 17.85 -16.60
C ILE A 62 25.20 16.76 -17.01
N ASP A 63 25.28 15.67 -16.24
CA ASP A 63 26.02 14.46 -16.59
C ASP A 63 25.36 13.78 -17.81
N PRO A 64 26.08 13.64 -18.95
CA PRO A 64 25.56 12.97 -20.14
C PRO A 64 25.04 11.54 -19.90
N ASN A 65 25.57 10.82 -18.92
CA ASN A 65 25.16 9.44 -18.64
C ASN A 65 23.76 9.37 -18.02
N SER A 66 23.32 10.42 -17.33
CA SER A 66 21.99 10.52 -16.71
C SER A 66 20.87 10.82 -17.72
N ILE A 67 21.21 11.32 -18.91
CA ILE A 67 20.24 11.88 -19.85
C ILE A 67 19.39 10.81 -20.53
N LYS A 68 20.03 9.77 -21.08
CA LYS A 68 19.35 8.83 -21.98
C LYS A 68 18.23 8.06 -21.29
N SER A 69 18.42 7.68 -20.02
CA SER A 69 17.43 6.94 -19.22
C SER A 69 16.34 7.84 -18.62
N SER A 70 16.52 9.16 -18.69
CA SER A 70 15.67 10.15 -18.00
C SER A 70 14.91 11.04 -18.97
N VAL A 71 14.95 10.72 -20.26
CA VAL A 71 14.20 11.41 -21.32
C VAL A 71 13.38 10.39 -22.09
N ASP A 72 12.06 10.46 -21.90
CA ASP A 72 11.10 9.63 -22.63
C ASP A 72 10.29 10.48 -23.60
N ILE A 73 9.74 9.84 -24.63
CA ILE A 73 8.83 10.47 -25.58
C ILE A 73 7.52 9.68 -25.71
N TYR A 74 6.41 10.41 -25.80
CA TYR A 74 5.10 9.83 -26.04
C TYR A 74 4.40 10.54 -27.21
N PRO A 75 3.89 9.82 -28.23
CA PRO A 75 4.08 8.38 -28.46
C PRO A 75 5.56 8.01 -28.67
N ASP A 76 5.91 6.75 -28.43
CA ASP A 76 7.30 6.28 -28.56
C ASP A 76 7.77 6.38 -30.01
N ILE A 77 8.80 7.18 -30.23
CA ILE A 77 9.43 7.41 -31.53
C ILE A 77 10.94 7.58 -31.38
N PRO A 78 11.73 7.21 -32.40
CA PRO A 78 13.17 7.40 -32.34
C PRO A 78 13.57 8.89 -32.29
N ILE A 79 14.32 9.27 -31.24
CA ILE A 79 14.86 10.61 -31.05
C ILE A 79 16.39 10.62 -31.02
N LYS A 80 16.97 11.78 -31.32
CA LYS A 80 18.39 12.08 -31.11
C LYS A 80 18.53 13.13 -30.03
N ILE A 81 19.32 12.84 -29.01
CA ILE A 81 19.61 13.73 -27.90
C ILE A 81 21.07 14.15 -27.98
N ASN A 82 21.32 15.47 -28.03
CA ASN A 82 22.66 16.04 -28.00
C ASN A 82 22.78 16.97 -26.79
N ARG A 83 23.90 16.86 -26.07
CA ARG A 83 24.20 17.74 -24.93
C ARG A 83 25.29 18.75 -25.29
N PHE A 84 25.08 20.01 -24.95
CA PHE A 84 26.02 21.11 -25.12
C PHE A 84 26.12 21.95 -23.84
N GLY A 85 27.12 21.71 -23.00
CA GLY A 85 27.29 22.44 -21.74
C GLY A 85 26.07 22.29 -20.82
N LYS A 86 25.32 23.39 -20.61
CA LYS A 86 24.11 23.42 -19.77
C LYS A 86 22.82 23.17 -20.57
N LYS A 87 22.93 22.74 -21.82
CA LYS A 87 21.80 22.59 -22.75
C LYS A 87 21.67 21.15 -23.23
N ILE A 88 20.44 20.67 -23.32
CA ILE A 88 20.07 19.45 -24.03
C ILE A 88 19.24 19.84 -25.26
N ILE A 89 19.53 19.23 -26.41
CA ILE A 89 18.81 19.41 -27.67
C ILE A 89 18.23 18.06 -28.08
N ILE A 90 16.91 17.99 -28.19
CA ILE A 90 16.16 16.80 -28.58
C ILE A 90 15.55 17.04 -29.95
N LYS A 91 15.67 16.07 -30.86
CA LYS A 91 15.07 16.13 -32.20
C LYS A 91 14.58 14.75 -32.64
N PRO A 92 13.57 14.67 -33.52
CA PRO A 92 13.17 13.37 -34.04
C PRO A 92 14.28 12.85 -34.96
N GLN A 93 14.44 11.52 -35.02
CA GLN A 93 15.38 10.93 -35.97
C GLN A 93 14.95 11.21 -37.42
N ASP A 94 13.64 11.13 -37.69
CA ASP A 94 13.03 11.34 -38.99
C ASP A 94 12.05 12.54 -38.99
N LYS A 95 10.93 12.40 -38.28
CA LYS A 95 9.91 13.46 -38.10
C LYS A 95 9.10 13.26 -36.81
N TRP A 96 8.59 14.34 -36.25
CA TRP A 96 7.56 14.32 -35.21
C TRP A 96 6.24 13.75 -35.76
N PRO A 97 5.35 13.22 -34.90
CA PRO A 97 4.03 12.75 -35.31
C PRO A 97 3.24 13.85 -36.06
N GLU A 98 2.59 13.50 -37.15
CA GLU A 98 1.89 14.47 -38.02
C GLU A 98 0.47 14.76 -37.51
N ASP A 99 0.09 16.04 -37.53
CA ASP A 99 -1.22 16.57 -37.15
C ASP A 99 -1.72 16.06 -35.78
N THR A 100 -0.81 15.95 -34.81
CA THR A 100 -1.12 15.45 -33.47
C THR A 100 -0.19 16.04 -32.41
N SER A 101 -0.49 15.76 -31.15
CA SER A 101 0.34 16.13 -30.00
C SER A 101 1.41 15.07 -29.70
N PHE A 102 2.54 15.51 -29.15
CA PHE A 102 3.58 14.65 -28.61
C PHE A 102 4.13 15.27 -27.33
N LYS A 103 4.70 14.43 -26.47
CA LYS A 103 5.19 14.81 -25.15
C LYS A 103 6.62 14.35 -24.96
N ILE A 104 7.49 15.23 -24.48
CA ILE A 104 8.85 14.90 -24.04
C ILE A 104 8.86 14.94 -22.52
N LYS A 105 9.12 13.82 -21.87
CA LYS A 105 9.17 13.70 -20.42
C LYS A 105 10.60 13.76 -19.94
N ILE A 106 10.88 14.69 -19.03
CA ILE A 106 12.16 14.86 -18.36
C ILE A 106 11.99 14.35 -16.93
N LYS A 107 12.50 13.17 -16.65
CA LYS A 107 12.42 12.50 -15.35
C LYS A 107 13.42 13.08 -14.36
N ARG A 108 13.21 12.79 -13.08
CA ARG A 108 14.07 13.21 -11.97
C ARG A 108 15.47 12.63 -12.04
N GLY A 109 15.65 11.51 -12.74
CA GLY A 109 16.96 10.87 -12.94
C GLY A 109 17.98 11.68 -13.73
N ILE A 110 17.65 12.86 -14.26
CA ILE A 110 18.64 13.81 -14.79
C ILE A 110 19.50 14.32 -13.62
N ALA A 111 20.82 14.14 -13.72
CA ALA A 111 21.76 14.46 -12.66
C ALA A 111 22.86 15.42 -13.11
N ASP A 112 23.41 16.20 -12.18
CA ASP A 112 24.65 16.94 -12.38
C ASP A 112 25.89 16.01 -12.34
N TYR A 113 27.10 16.60 -12.39
CA TYR A 113 28.35 15.83 -12.29
C TYR A 113 28.71 15.35 -10.88
N PHE A 114 27.99 15.81 -9.86
CA PHE A 114 28.15 15.43 -8.45
C PHE A 114 27.14 14.35 -8.03
N GLY A 115 26.16 14.04 -8.87
CA GLY A 115 25.13 13.03 -8.62
C GLY A 115 23.83 13.59 -8.04
N ASN A 116 23.66 14.91 -7.97
CA ASN A 116 22.41 15.53 -7.55
C ASN A 116 21.38 15.43 -8.68
N ASN A 117 20.25 14.78 -8.39
CA ASN A 117 19.13 14.59 -9.31
C ASN A 117 18.22 15.82 -9.35
N LEU A 118 17.43 15.97 -10.42
CA LEU A 118 16.34 16.97 -10.45
C LEU A 118 15.36 16.71 -9.29
N GLU A 119 14.97 17.78 -8.60
CA GLU A 119 13.94 17.71 -7.55
C GLU A 119 12.54 17.54 -8.13
N LYS A 120 12.31 18.00 -9.36
CA LYS A 120 11.01 17.99 -10.04
C LYS A 120 11.16 17.54 -11.49
N SER A 121 10.34 16.58 -11.89
CA SER A 121 10.23 16.15 -13.29
C SER A 121 9.42 17.18 -14.12
N LYS A 122 9.52 17.11 -15.44
CA LYS A 122 8.80 18.03 -16.34
C LYS A 122 8.31 17.29 -17.58
N VAL A 123 7.03 17.47 -17.91
CA VAL A 123 6.49 17.06 -19.20
C VAL A 123 6.35 18.26 -20.11
N LEU A 124 6.97 18.19 -21.29
CA LEU A 124 6.91 19.19 -22.33
C LEU A 124 5.96 18.70 -23.43
N THR A 125 4.81 19.35 -23.55
CA THR A 125 3.76 19.01 -24.52
C THR A 125 3.84 19.93 -25.72
N TYR A 126 3.78 19.34 -26.91
CA TYR A 126 3.92 20.03 -28.18
C TYR A 126 2.90 19.49 -29.19
N ALA A 127 2.53 20.30 -30.19
CA ALA A 127 1.71 19.84 -31.31
C ALA A 127 2.27 20.24 -32.66
N THR A 128 2.20 19.31 -33.61
CA THR A 128 2.38 19.61 -35.05
C THR A 128 1.08 20.09 -35.70
N SER A 129 -0.07 19.79 -35.09
CA SER A 129 -1.37 20.39 -35.44
C SER A 129 -1.47 21.84 -34.97
N ASN A 130 -2.46 22.58 -35.48
CA ASN A 130 -2.75 23.95 -35.03
C ASN A 130 -3.73 23.98 -33.84
N LYS A 131 -3.82 22.90 -33.07
CA LYS A 131 -4.72 22.79 -31.93
C LYS A 131 -4.02 23.26 -30.66
N ASN A 132 -4.69 24.12 -29.90
CA ASN A 132 -4.22 24.57 -28.59
C ASN A 132 -4.75 23.64 -27.49
N PHE A 133 -3.98 23.51 -26.41
CA PHE A 133 -4.35 22.73 -25.22
C PHE A 133 -4.04 23.56 -23.98
N SER A 134 -5.01 23.71 -23.10
CA SER A 134 -4.89 24.58 -21.92
C SER A 134 -5.21 23.88 -20.60
N GLY A 135 -5.54 22.58 -20.63
CA GLY A 135 -5.84 21.83 -19.43
C GLY A 135 -4.67 21.78 -18.46
N TYR A 136 -4.97 21.95 -17.17
CA TYR A 136 -4.02 22.01 -16.08
C TYR A 136 -4.54 21.15 -14.92
N ILE A 137 -3.69 20.25 -14.44
CA ILE A 137 -3.93 19.43 -13.25
C ILE A 137 -2.73 19.56 -12.32
N GLU A 138 -2.96 19.97 -11.09
CA GLU A 138 -1.99 19.99 -10.00
C GLU A 138 -2.55 19.26 -8.80
N GLY A 139 -1.67 18.62 -8.03
CA GLY A 139 -2.06 17.85 -6.87
C GLY A 139 -0.90 17.28 -6.08
N LYS A 140 -1.22 16.59 -4.99
CA LYS A 140 -0.25 16.02 -4.05
C LYS A 140 -0.54 14.55 -3.75
N ILE A 141 0.54 13.77 -3.55
CA ILE A 141 0.47 12.40 -3.07
C ILE A 141 0.68 12.37 -1.55
N TYR A 142 -0.26 11.77 -0.84
CA TYR A 142 -0.18 11.48 0.58
C TYR A 142 0.16 10.02 0.82
N ASN A 143 0.78 9.75 1.97
CA ASN A 143 1.27 8.44 2.36
C ASN A 143 2.29 7.83 1.37
N ASN A 144 3.02 8.69 0.66
CA ASN A 144 4.22 8.31 -0.11
C ASN A 144 5.47 8.68 0.69
N SER A 145 6.39 7.74 0.85
CA SER A 145 7.68 8.02 1.49
C SER A 145 8.50 8.99 0.64
N VAL A 146 9.19 9.95 1.28
CA VAL A 146 10.03 10.95 0.59
C VAL A 146 11.16 10.29 -0.22
N ASP A 147 11.60 9.09 0.19
CA ASP A 147 12.65 8.32 -0.50
C ASP A 147 12.14 7.54 -1.72
N ILE A 148 10.83 7.51 -1.95
CA ILE A 148 10.20 6.76 -3.04
C ILE A 148 9.73 7.74 -4.11
N ILE A 149 10.34 7.62 -5.30
CA ILE A 149 9.83 8.27 -6.51
C ILE A 149 8.64 7.46 -7.00
N SER A 150 7.49 8.12 -7.06
CA SER A 150 6.20 7.58 -7.46
C SER A 150 5.71 8.26 -8.73
N THR A 151 4.96 7.53 -9.53
CA THR A 151 4.48 8.02 -10.82
C THR A 151 2.99 8.26 -10.75
N VAL A 152 2.57 9.46 -11.14
CA VAL A 152 1.17 9.81 -11.37
C VAL A 152 0.90 9.77 -12.86
N ALA A 153 -0.18 9.12 -13.26
CA ALA A 153 -0.63 9.07 -14.64
C ALA A 153 -2.07 9.59 -14.76
N ILE A 154 -2.33 10.19 -15.91
CA ILE A 154 -3.67 10.58 -16.34
C ILE A 154 -4.11 9.66 -17.48
N TYR A 155 -5.30 9.10 -17.35
CA TYR A 155 -5.92 8.25 -18.36
C TYR A 155 -7.17 8.93 -18.88
N LYS A 156 -7.32 8.99 -20.21
CA LYS A 156 -8.53 9.47 -20.86
C LYS A 156 -9.58 8.36 -20.86
N ILE A 157 -10.81 8.70 -20.52
CA ILE A 157 -11.93 7.75 -20.51
C ILE A 157 -12.72 7.89 -21.81
N ILE A 158 -12.82 6.79 -22.55
CA ILE A 158 -13.61 6.70 -23.79
C ILE A 158 -14.40 5.40 -23.73
N GLU A 159 -15.73 5.47 -23.84
CA GLU A 159 -16.62 4.27 -23.81
C GLU A 159 -16.37 3.35 -22.59
N ASN A 160 -16.02 3.95 -21.44
CA ASN A 160 -15.69 3.26 -20.19
C ASN A 160 -14.37 2.45 -20.20
N GLU A 161 -13.52 2.67 -21.19
CA GLU A 161 -12.15 2.15 -21.24
C GLU A 161 -11.13 3.25 -20.92
N LEU A 162 -10.03 2.84 -20.27
CA LEU A 162 -8.93 3.73 -19.89
C LEU A 162 -7.84 3.74 -20.96
N PHE A 163 -7.61 4.92 -21.55
CA PHE A 163 -6.52 5.15 -22.49
C PHE A 163 -5.43 5.98 -21.82
N TYR A 164 -4.24 5.42 -21.70
CA TYR A 164 -3.09 6.14 -21.18
C TYR A 164 -2.90 7.46 -21.97
N TYR A 165 -2.79 8.58 -21.26
CA TYR A 165 -2.60 9.89 -21.87
C TYR A 165 -1.25 10.51 -21.51
N ASP A 166 -0.90 10.55 -20.23
CA ASP A 166 0.38 11.11 -19.76
C ASP A 166 0.77 10.57 -18.39
N SER A 167 2.04 10.73 -18.00
CA SER A 167 2.48 10.48 -16.63
C SER A 167 3.70 11.31 -16.25
N ILE A 168 3.83 11.58 -14.95
CA ILE A 168 4.87 12.40 -14.35
C ILE A 168 5.31 11.81 -13.00
N GLU A 169 6.59 11.95 -12.67
CA GLU A 169 7.12 11.58 -11.35
C GLU A 169 6.88 12.70 -10.35
N ASN A 170 6.50 12.37 -9.11
CA ASN A 170 6.33 13.39 -8.07
C ASN A 170 7.65 14.10 -7.72
N ASP A 171 7.54 15.36 -7.28
CA ASP A 171 8.67 16.10 -6.74
C ASP A 171 9.02 15.67 -5.30
N ILE A 172 10.07 16.27 -4.74
CA ILE A 172 10.54 15.99 -3.36
C ILE A 172 9.48 16.22 -2.28
N ASP A 173 8.47 17.04 -2.55
CA ASP A 173 7.37 17.36 -1.64
C ASP A 173 6.10 16.55 -1.96
N ASN A 174 6.25 15.52 -2.81
CA ASN A 174 5.18 14.66 -3.33
C ASN A 174 4.13 15.36 -4.20
N ASN A 175 4.43 16.53 -4.77
CA ASN A 175 3.52 17.22 -5.69
C ASN A 175 3.72 16.76 -7.13
N PHE A 176 2.70 16.94 -7.96
CA PHE A 176 2.72 16.66 -9.40
C PHE A 176 1.93 17.71 -10.19
N ILE A 177 2.36 17.99 -11.42
CA ILE A 177 1.73 18.98 -12.30
C ILE A 177 1.70 18.47 -13.75
N PHE A 178 0.52 18.53 -14.36
CA PHE A 178 0.30 18.33 -15.79
C PHE A 178 -0.17 19.62 -16.44
N GLU A 179 0.43 19.97 -17.57
CA GLU A 179 0.12 21.19 -18.33
C GLU A 179 -0.23 20.86 -19.79
N ASN A 180 -1.01 21.73 -20.41
CA ASN A 180 -1.39 21.65 -21.82
C ASN A 180 -2.13 20.34 -22.16
N ILE A 181 -3.08 19.95 -21.28
CA ILE A 181 -3.91 18.77 -21.47
C ILE A 181 -5.05 19.10 -22.45
N GLU A 182 -5.38 18.14 -23.33
CA GLU A 182 -6.51 18.31 -24.25
C GLU A 182 -7.86 18.24 -23.52
N ASN A 183 -8.91 18.76 -24.15
CA ASN A 183 -10.26 18.57 -23.63
C ASN A 183 -10.66 17.09 -23.62
N GLY A 184 -11.37 16.68 -22.57
CA GLY A 184 -11.80 15.31 -22.36
C GLY A 184 -12.10 14.97 -20.91
N ASN A 185 -12.51 13.73 -20.68
CA ASN A 185 -12.72 13.17 -19.36
C ASN A 185 -11.51 12.32 -18.97
N TYR A 186 -11.01 12.54 -17.76
CA TYR A 186 -9.79 11.95 -17.26
C TYR A 186 -9.97 11.35 -15.87
N ILE A 187 -9.16 10.35 -15.58
CA ILE A 187 -8.90 9.82 -14.24
C ILE A 187 -7.42 10.00 -13.92
N VAL A 188 -7.13 10.30 -12.66
CA VAL A 188 -5.77 10.45 -12.15
C VAL A 188 -5.49 9.27 -11.23
N ILE A 189 -4.41 8.57 -11.52
CA ILE A 189 -3.98 7.37 -10.79
C ILE A 189 -2.51 7.54 -10.47
N GLY A 190 -2.12 7.36 -9.21
CA GLY A 190 -0.73 7.30 -8.80
C GLY A 190 -0.37 5.93 -8.25
N VAL A 191 0.86 5.50 -8.47
CA VAL A 191 1.43 4.27 -7.92
C VAL A 191 2.86 4.52 -7.44
N GLU A 192 3.28 3.79 -6.41
CA GLU A 192 4.67 3.78 -6.00
C GLU A 192 5.58 3.22 -7.11
N GLY A 193 6.68 3.90 -7.39
CA GLY A 193 7.60 3.53 -8.45
C GLY A 193 7.14 3.97 -9.85
N ASN A 194 7.56 3.21 -10.86
CA ASN A 194 7.24 3.44 -12.26
C ASN A 194 5.96 2.70 -12.67
N ILE A 195 5.26 3.22 -13.68
CA ILE A 195 4.13 2.53 -14.31
C ILE A 195 4.64 1.78 -15.54
N ASP A 196 4.54 0.46 -15.50
CA ASP A 196 4.77 -0.44 -16.64
C ASP A 196 3.43 -0.95 -17.19
N ASP A 197 2.60 -1.53 -16.34
CA ASP A 197 1.22 -1.93 -16.62
C ASP A 197 0.38 -1.64 -15.37
N ILE A 198 -0.43 -0.58 -15.46
CA ILE A 198 -1.19 -0.08 -14.33
C ILE A 198 -2.10 -1.13 -13.68
N TYR A 199 -2.61 -2.12 -14.43
CA TYR A 199 -3.46 -3.17 -13.86
C TYR A 199 -2.66 -4.20 -13.05
N GLN A 200 -1.39 -4.39 -13.37
CA GLN A 200 -0.46 -5.24 -12.62
C GLN A 200 0.19 -4.47 -11.47
N ASP A 201 0.52 -3.20 -11.70
CA ASP A 201 1.27 -2.37 -10.74
C ASP A 201 0.44 -2.10 -9.48
N VAL A 202 -0.87 -1.82 -9.62
CA VAL A 202 -1.77 -1.65 -8.45
C VAL A 202 -1.92 -2.91 -7.59
N GLN A 203 -1.60 -4.10 -8.12
CA GLN A 203 -1.64 -5.35 -7.34
C GLN A 203 -0.33 -5.58 -6.55
N ARG A 204 0.72 -4.80 -6.83
CA ARG A 204 2.07 -5.00 -6.27
C ARG A 204 2.50 -3.85 -5.38
N PHE A 205 2.11 -2.64 -5.72
CA PHE A 205 2.59 -1.40 -5.11
C PHE A 205 1.45 -0.61 -4.49
N ASN A 206 1.74 0.21 -3.47
CA ASN A 206 0.71 1.11 -2.97
C ASN A 206 0.31 2.09 -4.08
N TYR A 207 -0.98 2.41 -4.13
CA TYR A 207 -1.53 3.25 -5.18
C TYR A 207 -2.70 4.08 -4.66
N GLY A 208 -3.08 5.08 -5.44
CA GLY A 208 -4.25 5.92 -5.18
C GLY A 208 -4.96 6.31 -6.47
N ILE A 209 -6.28 6.20 -6.49
CA ILE A 209 -7.14 6.71 -7.56
C ILE A 209 -7.87 7.96 -7.04
N TYR A 210 -7.85 9.04 -7.80
CA TYR A 210 -8.57 10.25 -7.43
C TYR A 210 -10.09 10.00 -7.33
N HIS A 211 -10.73 10.57 -6.31
CA HIS A 211 -12.13 10.28 -5.95
C HIS A 211 -13.19 10.82 -6.92
N ARG A 212 -12.79 11.60 -7.94
CA ARG A 212 -13.69 12.20 -8.94
C ARG A 212 -13.12 12.08 -10.35
N LEU A 213 -13.98 12.12 -11.35
CA LEU A 213 -13.56 12.30 -12.74
C LEU A 213 -13.19 13.76 -13.00
N ILE A 214 -12.17 13.98 -13.81
CA ILE A 214 -11.72 15.31 -14.25
C ILE A 214 -12.24 15.57 -15.65
N GLU A 215 -13.15 16.52 -15.79
CA GLU A 215 -13.63 17.00 -17.09
C GLU A 215 -12.90 18.28 -17.47
N ILE A 216 -12.01 18.19 -18.46
CA ILE A 216 -11.31 19.34 -19.03
C ILE A 216 -12.10 19.82 -20.25
N SER A 217 -12.52 21.08 -20.19
CA SER A 217 -13.24 21.77 -21.26
C SER A 217 -12.82 23.24 -21.32
N ASP A 218 -13.22 23.94 -22.38
CA ASP A 218 -12.93 25.37 -22.54
C ASP A 218 -13.48 26.24 -21.38
N ASN A 219 -14.51 25.76 -20.67
CA ASN A 219 -15.12 26.45 -19.53
C ASN A 219 -14.49 26.08 -18.17
N LYS A 220 -13.87 24.89 -18.08
CA LYS A 220 -13.22 24.39 -16.85
C LYS A 220 -11.98 23.60 -17.24
N TYR A 221 -10.83 24.25 -17.13
CA TYR A 221 -9.56 23.71 -17.59
C TYR A 221 -8.46 23.73 -16.51
N ILE A 222 -8.76 24.19 -15.29
CA ILE A 222 -7.83 24.22 -14.16
C ILE A 222 -8.40 23.36 -13.03
N TYR A 223 -7.55 22.49 -12.49
CA TYR A 223 -7.79 21.65 -11.32
C TYR A 223 -6.53 21.69 -10.46
N ASP A 224 -6.57 22.38 -9.32
CA ASP A 224 -5.39 22.76 -8.52
C ASP A 224 -5.24 22.02 -7.17
N ASN A 225 -6.15 21.12 -6.82
CA ASN A 225 -6.12 20.34 -5.57
C ASN A 225 -6.47 18.85 -5.81
N ILE A 226 -5.76 18.19 -6.73
CA ILE A 226 -5.99 16.77 -7.02
C ILE A 226 -5.19 15.89 -6.08
N ASP A 227 -5.76 15.61 -4.92
CA ASP A 227 -5.07 14.88 -3.86
C ASP A 227 -5.25 13.37 -3.99
N LEU A 228 -4.14 12.63 -3.92
CA LEU A 228 -4.09 11.18 -4.00
C LEU A 228 -3.59 10.61 -2.68
N MET A 229 -4.41 9.78 -2.01
CA MET A 229 -3.95 9.01 -0.86
C MET A 229 -3.48 7.63 -1.33
N PHE A 230 -2.18 7.35 -1.17
CA PHE A 230 -1.66 6.00 -1.41
C PHE A 230 -2.06 5.08 -0.26
N SER A 231 -2.59 3.92 -0.62
CA SER A 231 -2.95 2.87 0.32
C SER A 231 -2.58 1.51 -0.27
N PHE A 232 -2.90 0.46 0.47
CA PHE A 232 -2.50 -0.91 0.19
C PHE A 232 -2.76 -1.33 -1.26
N PRO A 233 -1.90 -2.19 -1.83
CA PRO A 233 -2.13 -2.76 -3.15
C PRO A 233 -3.43 -3.57 -3.20
N ASP A 234 -4.02 -3.71 -4.39
CA ASP A 234 -5.06 -4.71 -4.69
C ASP A 234 -4.43 -6.10 -4.84
N TYR A 235 -3.59 -6.47 -3.86
CA TYR A 235 -2.84 -7.70 -3.88
C TYR A 235 -3.80 -8.89 -3.97
N ARG A 236 -3.48 -9.81 -4.88
CA ARG A 236 -4.20 -11.06 -5.07
C ARG A 236 -3.24 -12.19 -4.75
N ASP A 237 -3.57 -12.89 -3.68
CA ASP A 237 -2.83 -14.06 -3.26
C ASP A 237 -3.06 -15.25 -4.21
N GLU A 238 -2.11 -16.17 -4.24
CA GLU A 238 -2.13 -17.33 -5.12
C GLU A 238 -1.83 -18.61 -4.34
N ILE A 239 -2.48 -19.72 -4.69
CA ILE A 239 -2.17 -21.02 -4.10
C ILE A 239 -0.92 -21.58 -4.79
N ILE A 240 0.13 -21.86 -4.02
CA ILE A 240 1.40 -22.38 -4.53
C ILE A 240 1.57 -23.88 -4.30
N TYR A 241 0.96 -24.44 -3.25
CA TYR A 241 1.15 -25.84 -2.88
C TYR A 241 -0.05 -26.43 -2.14
N LEU A 242 -0.34 -27.71 -2.38
CA LEU A 242 -1.32 -28.50 -1.63
C LEU A 242 -0.65 -29.68 -0.94
N SER A 243 -0.83 -29.81 0.37
CA SER A 243 -0.40 -30.96 1.18
C SER A 243 -1.62 -31.72 1.69
N SER A 244 -1.52 -33.05 1.74
CA SER A 244 -2.48 -33.90 2.44
C SER A 244 -1.79 -34.50 3.66
N TYR A 245 -2.39 -34.34 4.83
CA TYR A 245 -1.91 -34.95 6.07
C TYR A 245 -2.46 -36.36 6.21
N ASN A 246 -3.76 -36.53 5.95
CA ASN A 246 -4.42 -37.82 5.85
C ASN A 246 -5.55 -37.78 4.79
N ASN A 247 -6.38 -38.82 4.72
CA ASN A 247 -7.46 -38.90 3.73
C ASN A 247 -8.59 -37.89 3.95
N PHE A 248 -8.64 -37.22 5.10
CA PHE A 248 -9.74 -36.33 5.49
C PHE A 248 -9.35 -34.86 5.48
N TYR A 249 -8.07 -34.54 5.66
CA TYR A 249 -7.63 -33.16 5.61
C TYR A 249 -6.18 -32.96 5.15
N GLY A 250 -5.91 -31.71 4.81
CA GLY A 250 -4.63 -31.20 4.33
C GLY A 250 -4.56 -29.69 4.49
N GLU A 251 -3.65 -29.06 3.76
CA GLU A 251 -3.53 -27.59 3.73
C GLU A 251 -3.22 -27.11 2.30
N ALA A 252 -3.78 -25.94 1.97
CA ALA A 252 -3.36 -25.12 0.84
C ALA A 252 -2.45 -24.03 1.38
N GLU A 253 -1.23 -23.98 0.87
CA GLU A 253 -0.28 -22.92 1.16
C GLU A 253 -0.37 -21.86 0.06
N PHE A 254 -0.54 -20.63 0.50
CA PHE A 254 -0.62 -19.45 -0.36
C PHE A 254 0.76 -18.79 -0.50
N LEU A 255 0.93 -17.98 -1.55
CA LEU A 255 2.16 -17.23 -1.81
C LEU A 255 2.52 -16.29 -0.65
N SER A 256 1.52 -15.75 0.03
CA SER A 256 1.67 -14.97 1.27
C SER A 256 2.26 -15.75 2.45
N GLY A 257 2.31 -17.09 2.38
CA GLY A 257 2.66 -17.99 3.48
C GLY A 257 1.46 -18.34 4.37
N GLU A 258 0.28 -17.77 4.12
CA GLU A 258 -0.96 -18.18 4.78
C GLU A 258 -1.29 -19.63 4.42
N LYS A 259 -1.84 -20.37 5.39
CA LYS A 259 -2.28 -21.74 5.21
C LYS A 259 -3.75 -21.87 5.54
N VAL A 260 -4.50 -22.48 4.62
CA VAL A 260 -5.93 -22.76 4.78
C VAL A 260 -6.13 -24.26 4.74
N PHE A 261 -6.97 -24.79 5.63
CA PHE A 261 -7.26 -26.22 5.64
C PHE A 261 -7.93 -26.67 4.34
N LEU A 262 -7.45 -27.78 3.79
CA LEU A 262 -8.18 -28.60 2.82
C LEU A 262 -9.00 -29.61 3.60
N ILE A 263 -10.31 -29.64 3.42
CA ILE A 263 -11.22 -30.55 4.12
C ILE A 263 -11.92 -31.45 3.11
N ASN A 264 -11.88 -32.75 3.33
CA ASN A 264 -12.60 -33.68 2.49
C ASN A 264 -14.11 -33.46 2.63
N ASP A 265 -14.85 -33.43 1.53
CA ASP A 265 -16.29 -33.11 1.52
C ASP A 265 -17.14 -34.06 2.38
N VAL A 266 -16.66 -35.27 2.68
CA VAL A 266 -17.30 -36.19 3.63
C VAL A 266 -17.39 -35.59 5.05
N LEU A 267 -16.50 -34.66 5.41
CA LEU A 267 -16.53 -33.96 6.70
C LEU A 267 -17.40 -32.69 6.69
N ASN A 268 -17.89 -32.30 5.53
CA ASN A 268 -18.70 -31.10 5.35
C ASN A 268 -20.13 -31.36 5.84
N GLN A 269 -20.44 -30.89 7.04
CA GLN A 269 -21.77 -31.03 7.64
C GLN A 269 -22.61 -29.80 7.35
N LYS A 270 -23.91 -29.99 7.09
CA LYS A 270 -24.87 -28.89 6.85
C LYS A 270 -24.99 -27.88 7.99
N GLU A 271 -24.47 -28.20 9.17
CA GLU A 271 -24.54 -27.37 10.38
C GLU A 271 -23.32 -26.45 10.55
N HIS A 272 -22.26 -26.63 9.76
CA HIS A 272 -21.10 -25.73 9.77
C HIS A 272 -21.52 -24.34 9.30
N ILE A 273 -21.15 -23.33 10.07
CA ILE A 273 -21.58 -21.94 9.86
C ILE A 273 -20.62 -21.20 8.93
N ASN A 274 -19.34 -21.57 8.94
CA ASN A 274 -18.28 -20.83 8.24
C ASN A 274 -17.57 -21.71 7.20
N SER A 275 -18.26 -22.01 6.09
CA SER A 275 -17.71 -22.79 4.98
C SER A 275 -16.55 -22.11 4.27
N ASP A 276 -16.46 -20.78 4.36
CA ASP A 276 -15.45 -19.98 3.65
C ASP A 276 -14.09 -19.99 4.36
N SER A 277 -13.99 -20.65 5.52
CA SER A 277 -12.75 -20.80 6.28
C SER A 277 -11.87 -21.98 5.85
N TYR A 278 -12.32 -22.80 4.90
CA TYR A 278 -11.58 -23.95 4.39
C TYR A 278 -11.92 -24.27 2.93
N ILE A 279 -11.06 -25.03 2.27
CA ILE A 279 -11.26 -25.48 0.90
C ILE A 279 -11.77 -26.92 0.92
N LEU A 280 -12.89 -27.16 0.25
CA LEU A 280 -13.44 -28.51 0.09
C LEU A 280 -12.74 -29.27 -1.02
N TYR A 281 -12.51 -30.57 -0.78
CA TYR A 281 -11.95 -31.46 -1.79
C TYR A 281 -12.59 -32.84 -1.80
N ASP A 282 -12.54 -33.49 -2.96
CA ASP A 282 -12.96 -34.87 -3.16
C ASP A 282 -11.73 -35.73 -3.52
N ASN A 283 -11.55 -36.84 -2.80
CA ASN A 283 -10.43 -37.78 -2.99
C ASN A 283 -10.56 -38.61 -4.27
N GLU A 284 -11.75 -38.68 -4.86
CA GLU A 284 -12.01 -39.45 -6.08
C GLU A 284 -11.49 -38.76 -7.35
N LEU A 285 -11.01 -37.51 -7.23
CA LEU A 285 -10.52 -36.70 -8.35
C LEU A 285 -8.99 -36.71 -8.43
N ASP A 286 -8.45 -36.93 -9.64
CA ASP A 286 -7.00 -36.87 -9.90
C ASP A 286 -6.41 -35.46 -9.75
N SER A 287 -7.25 -34.43 -9.86
CA SER A 287 -6.89 -33.01 -9.74
C SER A 287 -8.04 -32.24 -9.09
N LEU A 288 -7.67 -31.26 -8.27
CA LEU A 288 -8.60 -30.41 -7.54
C LEU A 288 -8.75 -29.06 -8.22
N ASP A 289 -9.98 -28.76 -8.64
CA ASP A 289 -10.38 -27.42 -9.05
C ASP A 289 -10.77 -26.63 -7.79
N ILE A 290 -9.88 -25.75 -7.37
CA ILE A 290 -10.08 -24.91 -6.18
C ILE A 290 -10.64 -23.57 -6.64
N ASN A 291 -11.72 -23.14 -6.00
CA ASN A 291 -12.20 -21.77 -6.00
C ASN A 291 -12.37 -21.35 -4.55
N PHE A 292 -11.54 -20.43 -4.09
CA PHE A 292 -11.54 -19.97 -2.70
C PHE A 292 -11.69 -18.46 -2.65
N THR A 293 -12.67 -17.98 -1.91
CA THR A 293 -12.90 -16.55 -1.72
C THR A 293 -11.92 -16.02 -0.68
N LYS A 294 -11.10 -15.04 -1.09
CA LYS A 294 -10.24 -14.26 -0.22
C LYS A 294 -10.64 -12.80 -0.26
N GLN A 295 -10.21 -12.07 0.75
CA GLN A 295 -10.30 -10.62 0.80
C GLN A 295 -8.94 -10.04 1.11
N ASN A 296 -8.60 -8.95 0.42
CA ASN A 296 -7.54 -8.04 0.86
C ASN A 296 -8.20 -6.87 1.61
N LYS A 297 -7.49 -5.75 1.78
CA LYS A 297 -8.04 -4.61 2.55
C LYS A 297 -9.12 -3.81 1.81
N ILE A 298 -9.26 -4.01 0.50
CA ILE A 298 -10.10 -3.16 -0.35
C ILE A 298 -11.08 -3.94 -1.23
N ASN A 299 -10.80 -5.21 -1.55
CA ASN A 299 -11.63 -6.03 -2.43
C ASN A 299 -11.68 -7.49 -1.95
N GLU A 300 -12.81 -8.12 -2.25
CA GLU A 300 -12.97 -9.57 -2.24
C GLU A 300 -12.64 -10.15 -3.63
N TYR A 301 -12.00 -11.32 -3.68
CA TYR A 301 -11.62 -12.00 -4.90
C TYR A 301 -11.59 -13.52 -4.76
N ILE A 302 -11.76 -14.21 -5.89
CA ILE A 302 -11.65 -15.66 -5.96
C ILE A 302 -10.24 -16.03 -6.40
N VAL A 303 -9.60 -16.92 -5.64
CA VAL A 303 -8.39 -17.62 -6.04
C VAL A 303 -8.81 -18.93 -6.70
N SER A 304 -8.52 -19.05 -7.99
CA SER A 304 -8.82 -20.23 -8.79
C SER A 304 -7.54 -20.95 -9.19
N ASN A 305 -7.42 -22.23 -8.86
CA ASN A 305 -6.28 -23.04 -9.29
C ASN A 305 -6.68 -24.50 -9.54
N LYS A 306 -5.91 -25.19 -10.38
CA LYS A 306 -6.06 -26.63 -10.66
C LYS A 306 -4.78 -27.36 -10.29
N LEU A 307 -4.77 -28.02 -9.13
CA LEU A 307 -3.58 -28.64 -8.56
C LEU A 307 -3.82 -30.11 -8.24
N ARG A 308 -2.73 -30.89 -8.24
CA ARG A 308 -2.76 -32.29 -7.82
C ARG A 308 -2.49 -32.39 -6.32
N LEU A 309 -3.33 -33.14 -5.62
CA LEU A 309 -3.11 -33.42 -4.21
C LEU A 309 -1.98 -34.45 -4.04
N ASN A 310 -1.05 -34.16 -3.13
CA ASN A 310 -0.01 -35.12 -2.77
C ASN A 310 -0.60 -36.28 -1.96
N LYS A 311 0.07 -37.44 -2.00
CA LYS A 311 -0.44 -38.66 -1.37
C LYS A 311 -0.43 -38.53 0.16
N ALA A 312 -1.55 -38.88 0.79
CA ALA A 312 -1.74 -38.90 2.24
C ALA A 312 -0.72 -39.79 2.97
N PHE A 313 -0.31 -39.36 4.16
CA PHE A 313 0.50 -40.13 5.11
C PHE A 313 -0.37 -40.82 6.16
N SER A 314 0.23 -41.71 6.95
CA SER A 314 -0.42 -42.21 8.16
C SER A 314 -0.30 -41.13 9.24
N ASP A 315 -1.43 -40.54 9.60
CA ASP A 315 -1.52 -39.61 10.71
C ASP A 315 -1.49 -40.34 12.05
N SER A 316 -0.73 -39.79 12.98
CA SER A 316 -0.50 -40.31 14.34
C SER A 316 -0.42 -39.19 15.38
N LEU A 317 -0.67 -37.94 14.97
CA LEU A 317 -0.66 -36.80 15.87
C LEU A 317 -2.04 -36.69 16.51
N SER A 318 -2.06 -36.26 17.77
CA SER A 318 -3.31 -35.99 18.47
C SER A 318 -3.75 -34.56 18.20
N PRO A 319 -5.06 -34.29 18.13
CA PRO A 319 -5.53 -32.94 17.99
C PRO A 319 -5.18 -32.17 19.26
N LYS A 320 -4.95 -30.86 19.13
CA LYS A 320 -4.72 -29.96 20.26
C LYS A 320 -5.32 -28.59 19.99
N ILE A 321 -5.54 -27.81 21.03
CA ILE A 321 -6.02 -26.44 20.96
C ILE A 321 -4.83 -25.54 20.66
N ILE A 322 -4.87 -24.87 19.51
CA ILE A 322 -3.79 -23.97 19.05
C ILE A 322 -4.02 -22.52 19.46
N SER A 323 -5.28 -22.13 19.60
CA SER A 323 -5.65 -20.80 20.10
C SER A 323 -7.06 -20.80 20.66
N SER A 324 -7.30 -19.89 21.59
CA SER A 324 -8.62 -19.65 22.16
C SER A 324 -8.78 -18.18 22.52
N TYR A 325 -9.96 -17.60 22.25
CA TYR A 325 -10.23 -16.19 22.51
C TYR A 325 -11.71 -15.95 22.80
N PHE A 326 -12.00 -14.85 23.49
CA PHE A 326 -13.36 -14.40 23.78
C PHE A 326 -13.77 -13.33 22.78
N ASP A 327 -14.97 -13.43 22.22
CA ASP A 327 -15.54 -12.43 21.32
C ASP A 327 -17.05 -12.30 21.58
N GLY A 328 -17.49 -11.09 21.94
CA GLY A 328 -18.90 -10.73 21.99
C GLY A 328 -19.82 -11.64 22.83
N GLY A 329 -19.31 -12.32 23.86
CA GLY A 329 -20.10 -13.21 24.73
C GLY A 329 -19.92 -14.71 24.48
N ASN A 330 -19.11 -15.11 23.50
CA ASN A 330 -18.79 -16.51 23.23
C ASN A 330 -17.28 -16.75 23.27
N TYR A 331 -16.87 -17.99 23.58
CA TYR A 331 -15.46 -18.37 23.61
C TYR A 331 -15.15 -19.32 22.45
N THR A 332 -14.21 -18.92 21.59
CA THR A 332 -13.85 -19.66 20.38
C THR A 332 -12.61 -20.50 20.62
N LEU A 333 -12.67 -21.79 20.25
CA LEU A 333 -11.56 -22.74 20.30
C LEU A 333 -11.14 -23.14 18.89
N ASN A 334 -9.87 -22.94 18.55
CA ASN A 334 -9.28 -23.43 17.30
C ASN A 334 -8.41 -24.64 17.57
N PHE A 335 -8.65 -25.73 16.84
CA PHE A 335 -7.90 -26.98 16.94
C PHE A 335 -6.83 -27.07 15.83
N SER A 336 -5.77 -27.82 16.10
CA SER A 336 -4.66 -28.06 15.16
C SER A 336 -5.06 -28.83 13.91
N GLU A 337 -6.22 -29.49 13.93
CA GLU A 337 -6.76 -30.32 12.86
C GLU A 337 -8.27 -30.51 13.04
N PRO A 338 -9.00 -31.06 12.05
CA PRO A 338 -10.40 -31.36 12.19
C PRO A 338 -10.68 -32.38 13.30
N ILE A 339 -11.62 -32.05 14.17
CA ILE A 339 -11.99 -32.88 15.31
C ILE A 339 -13.42 -33.43 15.20
N LYS A 340 -13.61 -34.58 15.80
CA LYS A 340 -14.88 -35.27 15.95
C LYS A 340 -15.24 -35.35 17.42
N ILE A 341 -16.37 -34.76 17.77
CA ILE A 341 -17.00 -34.94 19.09
C ILE A 341 -18.02 -36.07 19.00
N LEU A 342 -17.96 -37.04 19.93
CA LEU A 342 -18.86 -38.19 19.93
C LEU A 342 -20.34 -37.75 20.06
N ARG A 343 -21.26 -38.43 19.37
CA ARG A 343 -22.69 -38.08 19.41
C ARG A 343 -23.23 -38.13 20.84
N SER A 344 -23.99 -37.10 21.22
CA SER A 344 -24.59 -36.94 22.56
C SER A 344 -23.59 -36.81 23.71
N SER A 345 -22.35 -36.41 23.43
CA SER A 345 -21.33 -36.13 24.45
C SER A 345 -21.34 -34.66 24.86
N PHE A 346 -20.88 -34.39 26.08
CA PHE A 346 -20.73 -33.06 26.66
C PHE A 346 -19.28 -32.90 27.13
N PRO A 347 -18.32 -32.77 26.20
CA PRO A 347 -16.91 -32.82 26.53
C PRO A 347 -16.45 -31.60 27.33
N PHE A 348 -17.15 -30.47 27.23
CA PHE A 348 -16.79 -29.22 27.90
C PHE A 348 -17.64 -29.00 29.15
N TYR A 349 -16.98 -28.71 30.28
CA TYR A 349 -17.66 -28.44 31.54
C TYR A 349 -16.87 -27.49 32.45
N MET A 350 -17.59 -26.82 33.34
CA MET A 350 -17.05 -25.96 34.39
C MET A 350 -17.26 -26.62 35.75
N ILE A 351 -16.31 -26.43 36.66
CA ILE A 351 -16.43 -26.87 38.05
C ILE A 351 -16.45 -25.63 38.94
N ASN A 352 -17.57 -25.42 39.62
CA ASN A 352 -17.68 -24.45 40.71
C ASN A 352 -17.68 -25.21 42.05
N ASP A 353 -17.51 -24.51 43.17
CA ASP A 353 -17.21 -25.04 44.52
C ASP A 353 -17.87 -26.38 44.93
N LYS A 354 -19.04 -26.74 44.38
CA LYS A 354 -19.67 -28.07 44.51
C LYS A 354 -20.42 -28.63 43.29
N ASP A 355 -20.50 -27.91 42.17
CA ASP A 355 -21.36 -28.28 41.02
C ASP A 355 -20.58 -28.28 39.71
N THR A 356 -20.83 -29.30 38.88
CA THR A 356 -20.34 -29.39 37.51
C THR A 356 -21.41 -28.88 36.55
N THR A 357 -21.09 -27.84 35.78
CA THR A 357 -22.00 -27.27 34.78
C THR A 357 -21.48 -27.62 33.39
N VAL A 358 -22.31 -28.26 32.57
CA VAL A 358 -21.99 -28.53 31.17
C VAL A 358 -21.97 -27.24 30.37
N VAL A 359 -20.99 -27.12 29.47
CA VAL A 359 -20.87 -25.98 28.56
C VAL A 359 -21.43 -26.38 27.19
N ASP A 360 -22.39 -25.60 26.70
CA ASP A 360 -22.96 -25.80 25.37
C ASP A 360 -21.94 -25.39 24.31
N PHE A 361 -21.88 -26.16 23.22
CA PHE A 361 -20.95 -25.89 22.13
C PHE A 361 -21.62 -25.99 20.76
N LYS A 362 -21.02 -25.35 19.75
CA LYS A 362 -21.40 -25.44 18.36
C LYS A 362 -20.17 -25.45 17.46
N PHE A 363 -20.16 -26.30 16.43
CA PHE A 363 -19.14 -26.22 15.39
C PHE A 363 -19.34 -24.98 14.52
N LEU A 364 -18.30 -24.17 14.37
CA LEU A 364 -18.26 -23.14 13.33
C LEU A 364 -17.80 -23.74 12.00
N ASN A 365 -16.79 -24.59 12.08
CA ASN A 365 -16.22 -25.38 10.98
C ASN A 365 -15.59 -26.67 11.59
N PRO A 366 -15.06 -27.61 10.80
CA PRO A 366 -14.53 -28.89 11.30
C PRO A 366 -13.43 -28.82 12.36
N PHE A 367 -12.75 -27.68 12.52
CA PHE A 367 -11.61 -27.47 13.41
C PHE A 367 -11.82 -26.28 14.36
N THR A 368 -13.02 -25.73 14.44
CA THR A 368 -13.35 -24.57 15.29
C THR A 368 -14.66 -24.79 16.02
N VAL A 369 -14.62 -24.67 17.34
CA VAL A 369 -15.78 -24.84 18.22
C VAL A 369 -16.05 -23.55 18.99
N LEU A 370 -17.30 -23.08 18.94
CA LEU A 370 -17.81 -22.00 19.75
C LEU A 370 -18.41 -22.57 21.03
N LEU A 371 -17.97 -22.08 22.18
CA LEU A 371 -18.54 -22.35 23.48
C LEU A 371 -19.44 -21.19 23.91
N ASN A 372 -20.67 -21.51 24.31
CA ASN A 372 -21.68 -20.53 24.70
C ASN A 372 -21.93 -20.59 26.20
N LYS A 373 -22.56 -19.53 26.74
CA LYS A 373 -23.01 -19.44 28.15
C LYS A 373 -21.87 -19.55 29.17
N ILE A 374 -20.73 -18.96 28.86
CA ILE A 374 -19.59 -18.84 29.79
C ILE A 374 -19.78 -17.55 30.60
N ASP A 375 -19.71 -17.65 31.93
CA ASP A 375 -19.79 -16.49 32.83
C ASP A 375 -18.46 -15.71 32.79
N ASP A 376 -18.52 -14.38 32.90
CA ASP A 376 -17.36 -13.46 32.91
C ASP A 376 -16.38 -13.75 34.06
N LYS A 377 -16.82 -14.49 35.08
CA LYS A 377 -16.00 -14.94 36.22
C LYS A 377 -15.35 -16.31 36.02
N THR A 378 -15.62 -16.98 34.90
CA THR A 378 -15.06 -18.29 34.63
C THR A 378 -13.56 -18.13 34.37
N GLU A 379 -12.72 -18.78 35.18
CA GLU A 379 -11.26 -18.74 34.98
C GLU A 379 -10.78 -19.94 34.16
N LYS A 380 -11.56 -21.02 34.11
CA LYS A 380 -11.14 -22.29 33.53
C LYS A 380 -12.30 -23.14 33.03
N ILE A 381 -12.13 -23.76 31.86
CA ILE A 381 -13.01 -24.78 31.30
C ILE A 381 -12.27 -26.11 31.29
N PHE A 382 -12.89 -27.17 31.78
CA PHE A 382 -12.37 -28.53 31.73
C PHE A 382 -12.89 -29.28 30.52
N ILE A 383 -12.08 -30.21 30.01
CA ILE A 383 -12.36 -30.98 28.81
C ILE A 383 -12.21 -32.47 29.12
N ASP A 384 -13.25 -33.25 28.84
CA ASP A 384 -13.11 -34.70 28.68
C ASP A 384 -12.52 -34.98 27.31
N ASN A 385 -11.19 -35.06 27.27
CA ASN A 385 -10.41 -35.19 26.06
C ASN A 385 -10.67 -36.53 25.33
N THR A 386 -11.13 -37.56 26.04
CA THR A 386 -11.47 -38.88 25.47
C THR A 386 -12.72 -38.85 24.59
N MET A 387 -13.56 -37.82 24.74
CA MET A 387 -14.77 -37.62 23.95
C MET A 387 -14.53 -36.86 22.63
N ILE A 388 -13.30 -36.38 22.42
CA ILE A 388 -12.88 -35.58 21.27
C ILE A 388 -11.74 -36.33 20.57
N THR A 389 -11.94 -36.73 19.33
CA THR A 389 -10.90 -37.41 18.53
C THR A 389 -10.62 -36.67 17.23
N ASP A 390 -9.50 -36.96 16.59
CA ASP A 390 -9.29 -36.61 15.19
C ASP A 390 -10.18 -37.45 14.24
N TYR A 391 -10.02 -37.21 12.94
CA TYR A 391 -10.59 -38.05 11.87
C TYR A 391 -9.59 -39.07 11.31
N SER A 392 -8.43 -39.28 11.93
CA SER A 392 -7.45 -40.24 11.44
C SER A 392 -7.96 -41.69 11.57
N ASN A 393 -7.28 -42.62 10.92
CA ASN A 393 -7.56 -44.05 11.09
C ASN A 393 -7.31 -44.53 12.53
N LEU A 394 -6.44 -43.83 13.27
CA LEU A 394 -6.07 -44.16 14.65
C LEU A 394 -7.04 -43.55 15.68
N LYS A 395 -7.82 -42.53 15.30
CA LYS A 395 -8.75 -41.81 16.18
C LYS A 395 -8.05 -41.29 17.42
N ASN A 396 -6.99 -40.52 17.22
CA ASN A 396 -6.21 -39.98 18.32
C ASN A 396 -7.09 -39.04 19.15
N GLU A 397 -7.03 -39.17 20.47
CA GLU A 397 -7.79 -38.35 21.43
C GLU A 397 -7.14 -36.97 21.60
N LEU A 398 -7.92 -35.96 21.95
CA LEU A 398 -7.42 -34.60 22.21
C LEU A 398 -6.33 -34.59 23.30
N GLU A 399 -5.28 -33.79 23.10
CA GLU A 399 -4.20 -33.63 24.10
C GLU A 399 -4.65 -32.77 25.29
N ASP A 400 -5.47 -31.74 25.04
CA ASP A 400 -5.89 -30.76 26.04
C ASP A 400 -6.99 -31.28 26.96
N VAL A 401 -6.76 -31.15 28.27
CA VAL A 401 -7.71 -31.51 29.33
C VAL A 401 -8.42 -30.30 29.95
N SER A 402 -7.96 -29.08 29.65
CA SER A 402 -8.56 -27.83 30.15
C SER A 402 -7.99 -26.59 29.47
N ILE A 403 -8.72 -25.47 29.54
CA ILE A 403 -8.31 -24.17 29.01
C ILE A 403 -8.46 -23.10 30.10
N ASN A 404 -7.45 -22.26 30.25
CA ASN A 404 -7.53 -21.09 31.13
C ASN A 404 -8.05 -19.88 30.34
N LEU A 405 -8.97 -19.14 30.93
CA LEU A 405 -9.55 -17.94 30.33
C LEU A 405 -8.72 -16.71 30.77
N ILE A 406 -8.25 -15.92 29.81
CA ILE A 406 -7.47 -14.70 30.06
C ILE A 406 -8.42 -13.50 29.99
N PRO A 407 -8.51 -12.63 31.02
CA PRO A 407 -9.26 -11.38 30.93
C PRO A 407 -8.62 -10.45 29.89
N ASP A 408 -9.41 -9.98 28.93
CA ASP A 408 -8.92 -9.14 27.82
C ASP A 408 -8.24 -7.84 28.29
N VAL A 409 -7.06 -7.60 27.74
CA VAL A 409 -6.28 -6.37 27.87
C VAL A 409 -6.94 -5.29 27.03
N ARG A 410 -7.74 -4.43 27.66
CA ARG A 410 -8.18 -3.16 27.04
C ARG A 410 -6.99 -2.19 27.08
N ASN A 411 -6.54 -1.72 25.92
CA ASN A 411 -5.47 -0.72 25.75
C ASN A 411 -5.86 0.70 26.23
N SER A 412 -6.81 0.84 27.15
CA SER A 412 -7.10 2.11 27.80
C SER A 412 -6.10 2.32 28.94
N VAL A 413 -5.33 3.41 28.90
CA VAL A 413 -4.50 3.79 30.05
C VAL A 413 -5.34 4.65 30.98
N ASP A 414 -5.31 4.36 32.27
CA ASP A 414 -6.10 5.08 33.30
C ASP A 414 -5.79 6.59 33.40
N ASN A 415 -4.73 7.08 32.74
CA ASN A 415 -4.27 8.48 32.75
C ASN A 415 -4.11 9.08 31.33
N GLY A 416 -4.85 8.61 30.32
CA GLY A 416 -4.81 9.18 28.97
C GLY A 416 -5.46 10.56 28.85
N GLY A 417 -5.31 11.22 27.70
CA GLY A 417 -6.01 12.47 27.35
C GLY A 417 -7.10 12.24 26.29
N ASP A 418 -8.10 13.11 26.25
CA ASP A 418 -9.20 13.02 25.28
C ASP A 418 -8.96 13.97 24.10
N ILE A 419 -9.42 13.60 22.91
CA ILE A 419 -9.37 14.43 21.69
C ILE A 419 -10.76 14.46 21.07
N SER A 420 -11.28 15.64 20.76
CA SER A 420 -12.59 15.81 20.13
C SER A 420 -12.62 16.94 19.12
N GLY A 421 -13.55 16.85 18.18
CA GLY A 421 -13.75 17.85 17.14
C GLY A 421 -14.82 17.41 16.14
N GLN A 422 -14.85 18.09 15.00
CA GLN A 422 -15.83 17.88 13.95
C GLN A 422 -15.21 17.80 12.55
N VAL A 423 -15.60 16.77 11.80
CA VAL A 423 -15.29 16.64 10.37
C VAL A 423 -16.43 17.23 9.55
N THR A 424 -16.13 18.19 8.67
CA THR A 424 -17.10 18.72 7.71
C THR A 424 -17.13 17.84 6.46
N TYR A 425 -18.29 17.26 6.13
CA TYR A 425 -18.51 16.34 5.02
C TYR A 425 -19.92 16.51 4.43
N VAL A 426 -20.04 16.51 3.10
CA VAL A 426 -21.28 16.81 2.34
C VAL A 426 -21.78 15.57 1.56
N GLY A 427 -21.24 14.38 1.83
CA GLY A 427 -21.71 13.15 1.19
C GLY A 427 -22.67 12.31 2.03
N ASP A 428 -22.89 11.08 1.56
CA ASP A 428 -23.95 10.19 2.06
C ASP A 428 -23.42 8.98 2.86
N ASN A 429 -22.13 8.86 3.08
CA ASN A 429 -21.59 7.71 3.80
C ASN A 429 -21.19 8.07 5.23
N GLU A 430 -20.99 7.06 6.07
CA GLU A 430 -20.33 7.26 7.36
C GLU A 430 -18.89 7.73 7.12
N ILE A 431 -18.26 8.27 8.15
CA ILE A 431 -16.88 8.77 8.08
C ILE A 431 -16.03 7.91 9.01
N ILE A 432 -14.84 7.53 8.56
CA ILE A 432 -13.81 7.02 9.46
C ILE A 432 -12.89 8.18 9.82
N VAL A 433 -12.69 8.41 11.12
CA VAL A 433 -11.67 9.32 11.65
C VAL A 433 -10.54 8.44 12.17
N GLU A 434 -9.32 8.66 11.67
CA GLU A 434 -8.14 7.93 12.09
C GLU A 434 -7.13 8.88 12.74
N LEU A 435 -6.71 8.50 13.95
CA LEU A 435 -5.72 9.18 14.75
C LEU A 435 -4.46 8.31 14.83
N LYS A 436 -3.33 8.81 14.33
CA LYS A 436 -2.05 8.08 14.27
C LYS A 436 -1.01 8.78 15.14
N GLU A 437 -0.31 8.04 15.98
CA GLU A 437 0.83 8.60 16.73
C GLU A 437 2.04 8.78 15.79
N ILE A 438 2.75 9.90 15.88
CA ILE A 438 3.84 10.23 14.96
C ILE A 438 5.07 9.34 15.17
N ASN A 439 5.33 8.91 16.41
CA ASN A 439 6.55 8.17 16.77
C ASN A 439 6.35 6.66 16.83
N SER A 440 5.12 6.17 16.64
CA SER A 440 4.80 4.75 16.62
C SER A 440 3.98 4.41 15.37
N ASN A 441 3.73 3.12 15.15
CA ASN A 441 2.81 2.68 14.12
C ASN A 441 1.40 2.44 14.68
N GLU A 442 1.11 2.93 15.89
CA GLU A 442 -0.20 2.79 16.52
C GLU A 442 -1.18 3.82 15.96
N TYR A 443 -2.38 3.34 15.64
CA TYR A 443 -3.48 4.17 15.17
C TYR A 443 -4.78 3.72 15.84
N ASN A 444 -5.69 4.69 16.00
CA ASN A 444 -7.02 4.48 16.53
C ASN A 444 -8.02 4.99 15.50
N ARG A 445 -9.12 4.27 15.32
CA ARG A 445 -10.18 4.64 14.38
C ARG A 445 -11.51 4.76 15.07
N LEU A 446 -12.29 5.73 14.63
CA LEU A 446 -13.69 5.88 15.00
C LEU A 446 -14.53 5.93 13.74
N LYS A 447 -15.60 5.16 13.72
CA LYS A 447 -16.67 5.32 12.74
C LYS A 447 -17.66 6.33 13.29
N VAL A 448 -17.88 7.41 12.57
CA VAL A 448 -18.77 8.50 12.95
C VAL A 448 -19.82 8.74 11.88
N ASP A 449 -20.97 9.24 12.31
CA ASP A 449 -22.05 9.58 11.40
C ASP A 449 -21.72 10.81 10.54
N ARG A 450 -22.65 11.18 9.66
CA ARG A 450 -22.50 12.31 8.74
C ARG A 450 -22.44 13.68 9.45
N ASN A 451 -22.77 13.77 10.74
CA ASN A 451 -22.57 15.02 11.50
C ASN A 451 -21.09 15.24 11.82
N GLY A 452 -20.26 14.20 11.68
CA GLY A 452 -18.80 14.26 11.76
C GLY A 452 -18.24 14.52 13.15
N ILE A 453 -19.06 14.44 14.21
CA ILE A 453 -18.61 14.66 15.59
C ILE A 453 -17.87 13.42 16.07
N PHE A 454 -16.63 13.58 16.54
CA PHE A 454 -15.81 12.49 17.05
C PHE A 454 -15.22 12.79 18.43
N LYS A 455 -14.94 11.72 19.19
CA LYS A 455 -14.21 11.80 20.46
C LYS A 455 -13.37 10.53 20.69
N PHE A 456 -12.05 10.69 20.73
CA PHE A 456 -11.12 9.69 21.21
C PHE A 456 -10.91 9.88 22.71
N GLU A 457 -11.05 8.81 23.50
CA GLU A 457 -10.93 8.87 24.96
C GLU A 457 -9.68 8.14 25.44
N LYS A 458 -9.02 8.71 26.46
CA LYS A 458 -7.86 8.11 27.15
C LYS A 458 -6.70 7.74 26.21
N MET A 459 -6.40 8.60 25.25
CA MET A 459 -5.23 8.50 24.37
C MET A 459 -3.92 8.61 25.16
N MET A 460 -2.92 7.82 24.79
CA MET A 460 -1.59 7.95 25.41
C MET A 460 -1.01 9.35 25.18
N PRO A 461 -0.20 9.89 26.11
CA PRO A 461 0.51 11.14 25.87
C PRO A 461 1.49 11.01 24.72
N GLY A 462 1.44 11.93 23.75
CA GLY A 462 2.21 11.83 22.53
C GLY A 462 1.83 12.92 21.52
N LYS A 463 2.47 12.88 20.35
CA LYS A 463 2.07 13.71 19.21
C LYS A 463 1.35 12.86 18.18
N TYR A 464 0.26 13.38 17.67
CA TYR A 464 -0.63 12.67 16.76
C TYR A 464 -0.92 13.48 15.51
N THR A 465 -1.12 12.78 14.40
CA THR A 465 -1.81 13.31 13.22
C THR A 465 -3.22 12.73 13.16
N ILE A 466 -4.15 13.49 12.61
CA ILE A 466 -5.53 13.05 12.42
C ILE A 466 -5.97 13.33 11.00
N TRP A 467 -6.72 12.40 10.45
CA TRP A 467 -7.36 12.53 9.15
C TRP A 467 -8.68 11.79 9.15
N ALA A 468 -9.49 12.06 8.13
CA ALA A 468 -10.77 11.41 7.98
C ALA A 468 -11.05 11.11 6.52
N TYR A 469 -11.88 10.09 6.30
CA TYR A 469 -12.28 9.68 4.97
C TYR A 469 -13.69 9.08 4.95
N GLU A 470 -14.29 9.18 3.78
CA GLU A 470 -15.57 8.58 3.47
C GLU A 470 -15.51 7.05 3.58
N HIS A 471 -16.43 6.45 4.33
CA HIS A 471 -16.53 5.01 4.51
C HIS A 471 -17.33 4.35 3.38
N ILE A 472 -16.71 4.23 2.21
CA ILE A 472 -17.26 3.47 1.06
C ILE A 472 -16.65 2.08 0.91
N ASN A 473 -15.64 1.74 1.71
CA ASN A 473 -15.02 0.42 1.69
C ASN A 473 -15.96 -0.62 2.32
N SER A 474 -16.53 -1.50 1.49
CA SER A 474 -17.41 -2.56 1.97
C SER A 474 -16.69 -3.74 2.63
N ILE A 475 -15.36 -3.81 2.50
CA ILE A 475 -14.54 -4.94 2.97
C ILE A 475 -13.94 -4.68 4.35
N SER A 476 -13.55 -3.44 4.63
CA SER A 476 -12.91 -3.10 5.89
C SER A 476 -13.10 -1.63 6.26
N ASP A 477 -12.69 -1.26 7.47
CA ASP A 477 -12.61 0.14 7.91
C ASP A 477 -11.27 0.79 7.50
N TYR A 478 -10.59 0.30 6.47
CA TYR A 478 -9.43 0.99 5.86
C TYR A 478 -9.89 1.89 4.72
N TYR A 479 -9.13 2.95 4.46
CA TYR A 479 -9.34 3.85 3.32
C TYR A 479 -9.44 3.09 1.99
N TYR A 480 -10.45 3.43 1.20
CA TYR A 480 -10.66 2.86 -0.14
C TYR A 480 -9.90 3.70 -1.18
N ASN A 481 -8.81 3.17 -1.72
CA ASN A 481 -7.99 3.83 -2.75
C ASN A 481 -8.46 3.57 -4.20
N GLY A 482 -9.65 2.97 -4.38
CA GLY A 482 -10.27 2.70 -5.68
C GLY A 482 -9.91 1.33 -6.28
N SER A 483 -10.54 0.96 -7.39
CA SER A 483 -10.29 -0.31 -8.11
C SER A 483 -10.34 -0.10 -9.63
N LEU A 484 -9.44 -0.75 -10.37
CA LEU A 484 -9.39 -0.67 -11.84
C LEU A 484 -10.12 -1.83 -12.54
N LYS A 485 -10.32 -2.97 -11.85
CA LYS A 485 -10.98 -4.14 -12.44
C LYS A 485 -12.46 -3.87 -12.72
N SER A 486 -13.10 -3.18 -11.80
CA SER A 486 -14.38 -2.51 -11.98
C SER A 486 -14.12 -1.08 -11.60
N LEU A 487 -14.10 -0.17 -12.60
CA LEU A 487 -13.64 1.20 -12.43
C LEU A 487 -14.39 1.91 -11.30
N ASN A 488 -13.79 1.93 -10.12
CA ASN A 488 -14.28 2.55 -8.90
C ASN A 488 -13.22 3.54 -8.43
N LEU A 489 -13.65 4.75 -8.11
CA LEU A 489 -12.76 5.84 -7.70
C LEU A 489 -12.39 5.69 -6.22
N GLY A 490 -11.36 6.41 -5.78
CA GLY A 490 -10.99 6.46 -4.37
C GLY A 490 -12.07 7.12 -3.51
N ALA A 491 -12.02 6.89 -2.21
CA ALA A 491 -12.85 7.58 -1.24
C ALA A 491 -12.42 9.04 -1.11
N GLN A 492 -13.36 9.92 -0.81
CA GLN A 492 -13.02 11.28 -0.43
C GLN A 492 -12.32 11.29 0.94
N PHE A 493 -11.29 12.12 1.12
CA PHE A 493 -10.54 12.24 2.38
C PHE A 493 -10.09 13.67 2.64
N GLY A 494 -9.65 13.93 3.86
CA GLY A 494 -8.97 15.17 4.24
C GLY A 494 -8.25 15.03 5.57
N MET A 495 -7.36 15.97 5.85
CA MET A 495 -6.42 15.90 6.97
C MET A 495 -6.54 17.17 7.81
N TYR A 496 -6.32 17.04 9.11
CA TYR A 496 -6.15 18.22 9.95
C TYR A 496 -4.76 18.82 9.73
N ASP A 497 -4.69 20.15 9.64
CA ASP A 497 -3.44 20.86 9.46
C ASP A 497 -2.70 20.99 10.80
N GLY A 498 -1.65 20.18 10.96
CA GLY A 498 -0.74 20.21 12.10
C GLY A 498 -0.83 19.00 13.05
N ASP A 499 0.11 18.97 13.99
CA ASP A 499 0.22 17.92 15.00
C ASP A 499 -0.64 18.23 16.23
N ILE A 500 -1.24 17.19 16.81
CA ILE A 500 -2.00 17.27 18.08
C ILE A 500 -1.12 16.74 19.21
N GLU A 501 -0.81 17.57 20.20
CA GLU A 501 -0.02 17.18 21.38
C GLU A 501 -0.93 16.74 22.52
N VAL A 502 -1.06 15.42 22.72
CA VAL A 502 -1.83 14.82 23.82
C VAL A 502 -1.01 14.78 25.10
N ARG A 503 -1.62 15.22 26.19
CA ARG A 503 -1.04 15.15 27.54
C ARG A 503 -1.96 14.35 28.46
N ALA A 504 -1.36 13.66 29.42
CA ALA A 504 -2.09 12.84 30.40
C ALA A 504 -3.14 13.68 31.14
N ASN A 505 -4.39 13.22 31.15
CA ASN A 505 -5.54 13.86 31.82
C ASN A 505 -5.91 15.26 31.27
N TRP A 506 -5.64 15.54 29.99
CA TRP A 506 -6.08 16.78 29.33
C TRP A 506 -7.10 16.47 28.24
N ASP A 507 -8.10 17.35 28.12
CA ASP A 507 -9.09 17.32 27.05
C ASP A 507 -8.69 18.32 25.97
N ILE A 508 -8.52 17.83 24.75
CA ILE A 508 -8.21 18.62 23.56
C ILE A 508 -9.48 18.69 22.72
N GLU A 509 -10.04 19.89 22.59
CA GLU A 509 -11.27 20.17 21.85
C GLU A 509 -10.99 21.07 20.64
N GLY A 510 -11.91 21.08 19.68
CA GLY A 510 -11.86 21.98 18.51
C GLY A 510 -10.94 21.50 17.38
N ILE A 511 -10.71 20.20 17.28
CA ILE A 511 -10.00 19.59 16.15
C ILE A 511 -10.96 19.49 14.96
N ASP A 512 -11.17 20.61 14.28
CA ASP A 512 -12.14 20.74 13.20
C ASP A 512 -11.44 20.82 11.83
N PHE A 513 -11.88 20.02 10.86
CA PHE A 513 -11.33 20.02 9.50
C PHE A 513 -12.33 19.56 8.44
N ASN A 514 -12.02 19.82 7.17
CA ASN A 514 -12.89 19.59 6.02
C ASN A 514 -12.34 18.46 5.16
N ILE A 515 -13.22 17.58 4.66
CA ILE A 515 -12.84 16.54 3.69
C ILE A 515 -13.53 16.72 2.33
N ASN A 516 -14.25 17.83 2.09
CA ASN A 516 -15.06 18.03 0.88
C ASN A 516 -14.29 18.51 -0.36
N GLU A 517 -13.02 18.85 -0.20
CA GLU A 517 -12.19 19.45 -1.25
C GLU A 517 -12.01 18.49 -2.44
#